data_AF-A0A4U5R2J2-F1
#
_entry.id   AF-A0A4U5R2J2-F1
#
_cell.length_a   1.000
_cell.length_b   1.000
_cell.length_c   1.000
_cell.angle_alpha   90.00
_cell.angle_beta   90.00
_cell.angle_gamma   90.00
#
_symmetry.space_group_name_H-M   'P 1'
#
loop_
_entity.id
_entity.type
_entity.pdbx_description
1 polymer ?
#
loop_
_entity_poly.entity_id
_entity_poly.type
_entity_poly.pdbx_seq_one_letter_code
_entity_poly.pdbx_strand_id
1 'polypeptide(L)'
;MSSKTLQASKIYRDLLKSVNKHIGKEGYKNHFGNYITQEFRKNCNVLDQSSVQQKLKLARDYTFLLNSVQHHKELLFSYNIAVDRSDEMKKTLRKSAGSVGLQLPEVYQS
;
A
#
# COMPACT_ATOMS: atom_id res chain seq x y z
N MET A 1 4.53 -1.47 -31.19
CA MET A 1 3.95 -1.67 -29.83
C MET A 1 3.15 -0.43 -29.47
N SER A 2 1.83 -0.52 -29.37
CA SER A 2 0.92 0.63 -29.26
C SER A 2 1.10 1.40 -27.95
N SER A 3 1.18 2.74 -27.98
CA SER A 3 1.30 3.62 -26.80
C SER A 3 0.29 3.29 -25.68
N LYS A 4 -0.90 2.78 -26.05
CA LYS A 4 -1.95 2.37 -25.11
C LYS A 4 -1.57 1.14 -24.27
N THR A 5 -0.86 0.16 -24.85
CA THR A 5 -0.42 -1.03 -24.10
C THR A 5 0.67 -0.69 -23.09
N LEU A 6 1.53 0.28 -23.42
CA LEU A 6 2.52 0.83 -22.50
C LEU A 6 1.87 1.60 -21.33
N GLN A 7 0.79 2.35 -21.59
CA GLN A 7 0.04 3.00 -20.52
C GLN A 7 -0.67 1.98 -19.61
N ALA A 8 -1.29 0.95 -20.18
CA ALA A 8 -1.96 -0.10 -19.41
C ALA A 8 -0.98 -0.86 -18.50
N SER A 9 0.22 -1.19 -19.00
CA SER A 9 1.25 -1.88 -18.20
C SER A 9 1.79 -1.01 -17.07
N LYS A 10 1.89 0.30 -17.28
CA LYS A 10 2.27 1.26 -16.22
C LYS A 10 1.22 1.30 -15.12
N ILE A 11 -0.06 1.44 -15.48
CA ILE A 11 -1.18 1.47 -14.52
C ILE A 11 -1.24 0.17 -13.72
N TYR A 12 -1.10 -0.98 -14.40
CA TYR A 12 -1.03 -2.28 -13.75
C TYR A 12 0.08 -2.33 -12.69
N ARG A 13 1.30 -1.94 -13.07
CA ARG A 13 2.45 -1.92 -12.17
C ARG A 13 2.26 -0.98 -10.99
N ASP A 14 1.72 0.21 -11.23
CA ASP A 14 1.51 1.23 -10.20
C ASP A 14 0.46 0.75 -9.18
N LEU A 15 -0.67 0.20 -9.65
CA LEU A 15 -1.69 -0.37 -8.78
C LEU A 15 -1.15 -1.55 -7.96
N LEU A 16 -0.46 -2.50 -8.61
CA LEU A 16 0.11 -3.66 -7.93
C LEU A 16 1.17 -3.24 -6.89
N LYS A 17 1.97 -2.21 -7.20
CA LYS A 17 2.95 -1.65 -6.27
C LYS A 17 2.28 -1.00 -5.06
N SER A 18 1.24 -0.18 -5.27
CA SER A 18 0.48 0.45 -4.18
C SER A 18 -0.19 -0.59 -3.28
N VAL A 19 -0.84 -1.60 -3.85
CA VAL A 19 -1.47 -2.70 -3.07
C VAL A 19 -0.43 -3.46 -2.27
N ASN A 20 0.68 -3.84 -2.88
CA ASN A 20 1.75 -4.55 -2.19
C ASN A 20 2.40 -3.72 -1.08
N LYS A 21 2.50 -2.40 -1.26
CA LYS A 21 3.09 -1.48 -0.28
C LYS A 21 2.16 -1.25 0.91
N HIS A 22 0.87 -1.03 0.66
CA HIS A 22 -0.06 -0.55 1.69
C HIS A 22 -0.88 -1.66 2.36
N ILE A 23 -1.20 -2.73 1.62
CA ILE A 23 -1.97 -3.87 2.16
C ILE A 23 -1.02 -4.98 2.61
N GLY A 24 -0.01 -5.30 1.78
CA GLY A 24 0.99 -6.34 2.03
C GLY A 24 0.79 -7.58 1.16
N LYS A 25 1.80 -8.46 1.14
CA LYS A 25 1.87 -9.68 0.31
C LYS A 25 1.64 -10.98 1.09
N GLU A 26 1.30 -10.87 2.36
CA GLU A 26 1.17 -12.03 3.26
C GLU A 26 -0.02 -12.91 2.84
N GLY A 27 0.07 -14.22 3.09
CA GLY A 27 -0.77 -15.26 2.47
C GLY A 27 -2.25 -14.89 2.28
N TYR A 28 -2.94 -14.45 3.33
CA TYR A 28 -4.37 -14.11 3.23
C TYR A 28 -4.66 -12.82 2.45
N LYS A 29 -3.69 -11.93 2.23
CA LYS A 29 -3.83 -10.66 1.48
C LYS A 29 -3.42 -10.79 0.01
N ASN A 30 -2.79 -11.90 -0.36
CA ASN A 30 -2.29 -12.12 -1.71
C ASN A 30 -3.42 -12.21 -2.77
N HIS A 31 -4.67 -12.44 -2.33
CA HIS A 31 -5.84 -12.45 -3.21
C HIS A 31 -6.06 -11.11 -3.93
N PHE A 32 -5.70 -9.97 -3.34
CA PHE A 32 -5.82 -8.66 -4.01
C PHE A 32 -4.89 -8.56 -5.23
N GLY A 33 -3.62 -8.96 -5.06
CA GLY A 33 -2.66 -9.01 -6.16
C GLY A 33 -3.11 -9.97 -7.26
N ASN A 34 -3.55 -11.17 -6.86
CA ASN A 34 -4.05 -12.18 -7.80
C ASN A 34 -5.28 -11.70 -8.58
N TYR A 35 -6.22 -11.05 -7.90
CA TYR A 35 -7.41 -10.47 -8.52
C TYR A 35 -7.05 -9.42 -9.57
N ILE A 36 -6.14 -8.50 -9.24
CA ILE A 36 -5.66 -7.48 -10.18
C ILE A 36 -5.00 -8.14 -11.39
N THR A 37 -4.10 -9.09 -11.18
CA THR A 37 -3.46 -9.82 -12.29
C THR A 37 -4.49 -10.55 -13.16
N GLN A 38 -5.50 -11.17 -12.55
CA GLN A 38 -6.54 -11.89 -13.28
C GLN A 38 -7.42 -10.93 -14.09
N GLU A 39 -7.84 -9.80 -13.51
CA GLU A 39 -8.64 -8.80 -14.22
C GLU A 39 -7.87 -8.19 -15.39
N PHE A 40 -6.60 -7.84 -15.23
CA PHE A 40 -5.81 -7.31 -16.35
C PHE A 40 -5.63 -8.35 -17.47
N ARG A 41 -5.46 -9.64 -17.13
CA ARG A 41 -5.37 -10.73 -18.11
C ARG A 41 -6.68 -10.96 -18.86
N LYS A 42 -7.83 -10.97 -18.17
CA LYS A 42 -9.16 -11.12 -18.80
C LYS A 42 -9.43 -10.03 -19.84
N ASN A 43 -8.98 -8.81 -19.57
CA ASN A 43 -9.22 -7.66 -20.43
C ASN A 43 -8.16 -7.49 -21.54
N CYS A 44 -7.17 -8.40 -21.68
CA CYS A 44 -6.16 -8.33 -22.74
C CYS A 44 -6.72 -8.57 -24.15
N ASN A 45 -7.79 -9.36 -24.28
CA ASN A 45 -8.36 -9.78 -25.57
C ASN A 45 -9.68 -9.07 -25.91
N VAL A 46 -10.07 -8.06 -25.12
CA VAL A 46 -11.33 -7.34 -25.32
C VAL A 46 -11.17 -6.35 -26.47
N LEU A 47 -12.04 -6.46 -27.48
CA LEU A 47 -12.05 -5.61 -28.68
C LEU A 47 -12.65 -4.22 -28.43
N ASP A 48 -13.55 -4.10 -27.45
CA ASP A 48 -14.17 -2.82 -27.13
C ASP A 48 -13.21 -1.89 -26.40
N GLN A 49 -12.77 -0.84 -27.10
CA GLN A 49 -11.80 0.11 -26.59
C GLN A 49 -12.38 1.03 -25.49
N SER A 50 -13.70 1.25 -25.48
CA SER A 50 -14.36 2.13 -24.52
C SER A 50 -14.37 1.50 -23.12
N SER A 51 -14.81 0.25 -23.02
CA SER A 51 -14.77 -0.49 -21.74
C SER A 51 -13.35 -0.66 -21.20
N VAL A 52 -12.36 -0.89 -22.06
CA VAL A 52 -10.95 -0.95 -21.65
C VAL A 52 -10.49 0.37 -21.05
N GLN A 53 -10.82 1.51 -21.68
CA GLN A 53 -10.48 2.83 -21.12
C GLN A 53 -11.17 3.09 -19.78
N GLN A 54 -12.44 2.71 -19.62
CA GLN A 54 -13.16 2.86 -18.35
C GLN A 54 -12.51 2.02 -17.23
N LYS A 55 -12.14 0.77 -17.50
CA LYS A 55 -11.44 -0.08 -16.53
C LYS A 55 -10.04 0.45 -16.18
N LEU A 56 -9.32 1.00 -17.17
CA LEU A 56 -8.03 1.64 -16.91
C LEU A 56 -8.17 2.91 -16.06
N LYS A 57 -9.22 3.71 -16.29
CA LYS A 57 -9.54 4.85 -15.43
C LYS A 57 -9.84 4.39 -14.01
N LEU A 58 -10.69 3.37 -13.85
CA LEU A 58 -11.01 2.79 -12.56
C LEU A 58 -9.76 2.31 -11.79
N ALA A 59 -8.82 1.65 -12.47
CA ALA A 59 -7.56 1.22 -11.86
C ALA A 59 -6.69 2.41 -11.40
N ARG A 60 -6.68 3.53 -12.14
CA ARG A 60 -6.00 4.77 -11.73
C ARG A 60 -6.67 5.39 -10.52
N ASP A 61 -8.01 5.44 -10.50
CA ASP A 61 -8.78 6.03 -9.40
C ASP A 61 -8.56 5.24 -8.10
N TYR A 62 -8.53 3.90 -8.17
CA TYR A 62 -8.18 3.07 -7.01
C TYR A 62 -6.73 3.25 -6.55
N THR A 63 -5.79 3.39 -7.49
CA THR A 63 -4.39 3.67 -7.14
C THR A 63 -4.26 5.00 -6.40
N PHE A 64 -4.96 6.03 -6.89
CA PHE A 64 -5.02 7.34 -6.23
C PHE A 64 -5.63 7.23 -4.83
N LEU A 65 -6.79 6.57 -4.70
CA LEU A 65 -7.46 6.37 -3.42
C LEU A 65 -6.54 5.68 -2.39
N LEU A 66 -5.89 4.58 -2.79
CA LEU A 66 -5.01 3.83 -1.89
C LEU A 66 -3.86 4.70 -1.36
N ASN A 67 -3.24 5.47 -2.26
CA ASN A 67 -2.12 6.33 -1.90
C ASN A 67 -2.56 7.50 -1.03
N SER A 68 -3.71 8.13 -1.34
CA SER A 68 -4.26 9.24 -0.56
C SER A 68 -4.65 8.80 0.85
N VAL A 69 -5.35 7.66 0.99
CA VAL A 69 -5.74 7.12 2.30
C VAL A 69 -4.50 6.83 3.15
N GLN A 70 -3.47 6.21 2.57
CA GLN A 70 -2.24 5.94 3.29
C GLN A 70 -1.51 7.24 3.67
N HIS A 71 -1.45 8.22 2.77
CA HIS A 71 -0.83 9.51 3.06
C HIS A 71 -1.54 10.23 4.22
N HIS A 72 -2.87 10.27 4.22
CA HIS A 72 -3.62 10.86 5.32
C HIS A 72 -3.44 10.10 6.64
N LYS A 73 -3.34 8.76 6.59
CA LYS A 73 -3.02 7.95 7.77
C LYS A 73 -1.64 8.30 8.35
N GLU A 74 -0.62 8.41 7.50
CA GLU A 74 0.73 8.83 7.92
C GLU A 74 0.72 10.24 8.50
N LEU A 75 -0.04 11.16 7.92
CA LEU A 75 -0.20 12.52 8.41
C LEU A 75 -0.86 12.55 9.80
N LEU A 76 -1.94 11.80 10.02
CA LEU A 76 -2.58 11.69 11.34
C LEU A 76 -1.61 11.16 12.40
N PHE A 77 -0.82 10.14 12.05
CA PHE A 77 0.22 9.63 12.94
C PHE A 77 1.31 10.67 13.23
N SER A 78 1.69 11.51 12.25
CA SER A 78 2.68 12.57 12.46
C SER A 78 2.20 13.64 13.46
N TYR A 79 0.89 13.88 13.54
CA TYR A 79 0.28 14.77 14.53
C TYR A 79 0.01 14.08 15.88
N ASN A 80 0.41 12.80 16.03
CA ASN A 80 0.06 11.95 17.17
C ASN A 80 -1.46 11.81 17.39
N ILE A 81 -2.25 11.99 16.34
CA ILE A 81 -3.70 11.78 16.37
C ILE A 81 -3.93 10.28 16.12
N ALA A 82 -4.56 9.60 17.08
CA ALA A 82 -4.83 8.15 17.06
C ALA A 82 -3.61 7.22 17.22
N VAL A 83 -2.49 7.72 17.75
CA VAL A 83 -1.38 6.88 18.23
C VAL A 83 -1.54 6.66 19.73
N ASP A 84 -1.58 5.41 20.19
CA ASP A 84 -1.45 5.12 21.62
C ASP A 84 -0.06 5.58 22.06
N ARG A 85 -0.01 6.67 22.83
CA ARG A 85 1.25 7.28 23.28
C ARG A 85 2.18 6.27 23.94
N SER A 86 1.60 5.22 24.54
CA SER A 86 2.31 4.15 25.24
C SER A 86 3.25 3.38 24.31
N ASP A 87 2.83 3.06 23.08
CA ASP A 87 3.61 2.24 22.16
C ASP A 87 4.72 3.03 21.45
N GLU A 88 4.44 4.26 21.02
CA GLU A 88 5.49 5.13 20.46
C GLU A 88 6.51 5.55 21.54
N MET A 89 6.07 5.72 22.79
CA MET A 89 6.99 5.95 23.91
C MET A 89 7.89 4.73 24.16
N LYS A 90 7.34 3.50 24.17
CA LYS A 90 8.15 2.26 24.26
C LYS A 90 9.19 2.16 23.15
N LYS A 91 8.79 2.45 21.90
CA LYS A 91 9.67 2.40 20.72
C LYS A 91 10.78 3.45 20.79
N THR A 92 10.46 4.66 21.26
CA THR A 92 11.43 5.74 21.44
C THR A 92 12.41 5.41 22.56
N LEU A 93 11.91 4.97 23.72
CA LEU A 93 12.76 4.49 24.82
C LEU A 93 13.69 3.36 24.37
N ARG A 94 13.20 2.41 23.57
CA ARG A 94 14.02 1.29 23.06
C ARG A 94 15.17 1.76 22.20
N LYS A 95 14.93 2.74 21.33
CA LYS A 95 15.97 3.37 20.51
C LYS A 95 16.98 4.13 21.36
N SER A 96 16.50 4.92 22.32
CA SER A 96 17.36 5.69 23.23
C SER A 96 18.21 4.77 24.10
N ALA A 97 17.62 3.77 24.76
CA ALA A 97 18.33 2.79 25.57
C ALA A 97 19.39 2.04 24.75
N GLY A 98 19.02 1.54 23.56
CA GLY A 98 19.96 0.86 22.66
C GLY A 98 21.12 1.75 22.19
N SER A 99 20.89 3.05 22.02
CA SER A 99 21.94 4.00 21.63
C SER A 99 22.99 4.24 22.73
N VAL A 100 22.61 4.06 24.00
CA VAL A 100 23.51 4.21 25.15
C VAL A 100 23.98 2.86 25.71
N GLY A 101 23.70 1.76 25.00
CA GLY A 101 24.08 0.40 25.42
C GLY A 101 23.27 -0.15 26.59
N LEU A 102 22.12 0.47 26.91
CA LEU A 102 21.23 0.04 27.98
C LEU A 102 20.06 -0.77 27.42
N GLN A 103 19.56 -1.72 28.22
CA GLN A 103 18.34 -2.46 27.91
C GLN A 103 17.14 -1.86 28.64
N LEU A 104 15.96 -2.02 28.04
CA LEU A 104 14.70 -1.60 28.63
C LEU A 104 14.34 -2.49 29.84
N PRO A 105 13.88 -1.92 30.97
CA PRO A 105 13.37 -2.69 32.11
C PRO A 105 12.23 -3.62 31.73
N GLU A 106 12.11 -4.77 32.41
CA GLU A 106 11.09 -5.81 32.14
C GLU A 106 9.66 -5.29 32.09
N VAL A 107 9.35 -4.26 32.89
CA VAL A 107 8.05 -3.58 32.97
C VAL A 107 7.59 -3.00 31.62
N TYR A 108 8.51 -2.76 30.68
CA TYR A 108 8.23 -2.21 29.35
C TYR A 108 8.39 -3.24 28.22
N GLN A 109 8.75 -4.49 28.54
CA GLN A 109 8.95 -5.55 27.55
C GLN A 109 7.65 -6.30 27.19
N SER A 110 6.59 -6.13 27.98
CA SER A 110 5.23 -6.66 27.75
C SER A 110 4.44 -5.87 26.70
#